data_AF-D6PK63-F1
#
_entry.id   AF-D6PK63-F1
#
_cell.length_a   1.000
_cell.length_b   1.000
_cell.length_c   1.000
_cell.angle_alpha   90.00
_cell.angle_beta   90.00
_cell.angle_gamma   90.00
#
_symmetry.space_group_name_H-M   'P 1'
#
loop_
_entity.id
_entity.type
_entity.pdbx_description
1 polymer ?
#
loop_
_entity_poly.entity_id
_entity_poly.type
_entity_poly.pdbx_seq_one_letter_code
_entity_poly.pdbx_strand_id
1 'polypeptide(L)'
;MDKSETPEVNQDSGEETPLGGMDALRDAISASLTPQEDVQETTEQTPIPEQEDDATQQVIDQDQEEPEEAPQRGDYNWQKRVNKLTAQKKELEEQLHDLKQESFQQKQSQKPREENNISELVTQAETQDDLDRLMDDALAAERWAKRSLSRYRRDPDSVEQEIEKRVGENMPDDVEVWLEDLALNAEYQRQSDIPKRRKQIEQQSQSFEFASTKYPWLRDPKNPARAWVDQVKQENPGIKNLQDVDLYLARSLVGYYVEQEQANKATKQTRTPDPTPQPGRPAVTKPQVSDIDQRMKSARERVKKTGSRDGLKDWIKAAANI
;
A
#
# COMPACT_ATOMS: atom_id res chain seq x y z
N MET A 1 3.59 73.16 -5.60
CA MET A 1 4.71 72.20 -5.58
C MET A 1 4.11 70.89 -6.08
N ASP A 2 3.96 70.72 -7.39
CA ASP A 2 4.99 70.17 -8.31
C ASP A 2 5.32 68.72 -7.92
N LYS A 3 5.14 67.66 -8.72
CA LYS A 3 5.05 67.53 -10.18
C LYS A 3 4.30 66.24 -10.57
N SER A 4 3.68 66.32 -11.74
CA SER A 4 3.21 65.27 -12.66
C SER A 4 4.31 64.31 -13.13
N GLU A 5 3.97 63.03 -13.33
CA GLU A 5 4.46 62.21 -14.47
C GLU A 5 3.79 60.81 -14.50
N THR A 6 2.94 60.58 -15.49
CA THR A 6 2.89 59.35 -16.30
C THR A 6 3.30 59.76 -17.72
N PRO A 7 3.66 58.88 -18.68
CA PRO A 7 3.49 57.41 -18.74
C PRO A 7 4.72 56.63 -19.30
N GLU A 8 4.72 55.29 -19.23
CA GLU A 8 5.34 54.49 -20.30
C GLU A 8 4.78 53.06 -20.37
N VAL A 9 4.77 52.57 -21.61
CA VAL A 9 4.09 51.41 -22.17
C VAL A 9 5.12 50.36 -22.57
N ASN A 10 4.71 49.08 -22.58
CA ASN A 10 5.34 47.90 -23.19
C ASN A 10 6.57 47.30 -22.50
N GLN A 11 6.44 46.06 -22.04
CA GLN A 11 6.78 44.92 -22.91
C GLN A 11 6.09 43.63 -22.43
N ASP A 12 5.35 43.08 -23.37
CA ASP A 12 5.08 41.66 -23.56
C ASP A 12 6.27 40.78 -23.14
N SER A 13 6.04 39.90 -22.17
CA SER A 13 6.82 38.69 -22.02
C SER A 13 5.83 37.56 -21.80
N GLY A 14 5.32 37.02 -22.91
CA GLY A 14 4.79 35.66 -22.93
C GLY A 14 5.80 34.72 -22.29
N GLU A 15 5.57 34.38 -21.03
CA GLU A 15 6.08 33.13 -20.48
C GLU A 15 5.30 32.02 -21.16
N GLU A 16 5.83 31.55 -22.29
CA GLU A 16 5.62 30.19 -22.74
C GLU A 16 6.04 29.27 -21.60
N THR A 17 5.09 28.86 -20.76
CA THR A 17 5.20 27.61 -20.01
C THR A 17 5.63 26.54 -21.01
N PRO A 18 6.72 25.79 -20.78
CA PRO A 18 7.16 24.75 -21.68
C PRO A 18 6.19 23.57 -21.57
N LEU A 19 5.04 23.68 -22.23
CA LEU A 19 4.00 22.66 -22.31
C LEU A 19 4.55 21.35 -22.92
N GLY A 20 5.68 21.38 -23.63
CA GLY A 20 6.29 20.18 -24.21
C GLY A 20 6.94 19.22 -23.20
N GLY A 21 7.33 19.68 -22.01
CA GLY A 21 7.95 18.81 -21.00
C GLY A 21 6.96 17.88 -20.32
N MET A 22 5.71 18.31 -20.16
CA MET A 22 4.63 17.50 -19.55
C MET A 22 4.09 16.43 -20.50
N ASP A 23 4.00 16.73 -21.80
CA ASP A 23 3.58 15.74 -22.80
C ASP A 23 4.64 14.64 -22.98
N ALA A 24 5.93 15.00 -22.98
CA ALA A 24 7.01 14.01 -22.97
C ALA A 24 7.02 13.13 -21.70
N LEU A 25 6.66 13.71 -20.54
CA LEU A 25 6.50 12.99 -19.28
C LEU A 25 5.30 12.02 -19.35
N ARG A 26 4.18 12.46 -19.93
CA ARG A 26 2.97 11.64 -20.11
C ARG A 26 3.22 10.48 -21.08
N ASP A 27 3.91 10.72 -22.19
CA ASP A 27 4.23 9.70 -23.21
C ASP A 27 5.29 8.70 -22.73
N ALA A 28 6.26 9.13 -21.92
CA ALA A 28 7.28 8.23 -21.40
C ALA A 28 6.75 7.29 -20.31
N ILE A 29 5.83 7.75 -19.47
CA ILE A 29 5.26 6.90 -18.42
C ILE A 29 4.19 5.96 -18.99
N SER A 30 3.42 6.40 -19.99
CA SER A 30 2.53 5.46 -20.71
C SER A 30 3.33 4.33 -21.34
N ALA A 31 4.49 4.62 -21.93
CA ALA A 31 5.40 3.61 -22.48
C ALA A 31 6.05 2.69 -21.43
N SER A 32 6.25 3.14 -20.19
CA SER A 32 6.81 2.30 -19.11
C SER A 32 5.76 1.49 -18.34
N LEU A 33 4.50 1.94 -18.32
CA LEU A 33 3.39 1.29 -17.62
C LEU A 33 2.64 0.27 -18.49
N THR A 34 2.77 0.31 -19.82
CA THR A 34 2.25 -0.75 -20.70
C THR A 34 3.12 -2.00 -20.56
N PRO A 35 2.60 -3.10 -20.00
CA PRO A 35 3.31 -4.38 -20.01
C PRO A 35 3.44 -4.83 -21.46
N GLN A 36 4.62 -5.34 -21.85
CA GLN A 36 4.75 -6.07 -23.11
C GLN A 36 3.68 -7.15 -23.18
N GLU A 37 2.85 -7.09 -24.22
CA GLU A 37 1.85 -8.10 -24.55
C GLU A 37 2.52 -9.47 -24.69
N ASP A 38 2.05 -10.44 -23.93
CA ASP A 38 2.00 -11.83 -24.39
C ASP A 38 0.55 -12.30 -24.35
N VAL A 39 0.14 -12.80 -25.50
CA VAL A 39 -1.22 -13.18 -25.90
C VAL A 39 -1.60 -14.52 -25.26
N GLN A 40 -2.80 -14.62 -24.67
CA GLN A 40 -3.64 -15.81 -24.81
C GLN A 40 -5.11 -15.56 -24.40
N GLU A 41 -5.98 -15.91 -25.34
CA GLU A 41 -7.45 -16.00 -25.25
C GLU A 41 -7.89 -16.88 -24.07
N THR A 42 -9.06 -16.64 -23.46
CA THR A 42 -10.27 -17.48 -23.64
C THR A 42 -11.47 -16.87 -22.87
N THR A 43 -12.60 -16.92 -23.56
CA THR A 43 -14.00 -16.61 -23.28
C THR A 43 -14.60 -17.28 -22.02
N GLU A 44 -15.49 -16.58 -21.28
CA GLU A 44 -16.91 -16.93 -21.04
C GLU A 44 -17.55 -16.08 -19.93
N GLN A 45 -18.63 -15.38 -20.29
CA GLN A 45 -19.57 -14.71 -19.40
C GLN A 45 -20.84 -15.54 -19.25
N THR A 46 -21.38 -15.64 -18.02
CA THR A 46 -22.79 -15.40 -17.55
C THR A 46 -23.16 -16.35 -16.39
N PRO A 47 -24.25 -16.11 -15.61
CA PRO A 47 -24.80 -14.87 -15.06
C PRO A 47 -25.18 -14.99 -13.54
N ILE A 48 -25.71 -13.88 -13.00
CA ILE A 48 -26.37 -13.68 -11.70
C ILE A 48 -27.78 -14.33 -11.69
N PRO A 49 -28.29 -14.78 -10.53
CA PRO A 49 -29.61 -14.29 -10.04
C PRO A 49 -29.55 -13.98 -8.52
N GLU A 50 -29.81 -12.76 -8.06
CA GLU A 50 -31.11 -12.07 -7.89
C GLU A 50 -32.01 -12.70 -6.80
N GLN A 51 -32.23 -11.88 -5.77
CA GLN A 51 -33.03 -12.10 -4.55
C GLN A 51 -34.54 -12.01 -4.83
N GLU A 52 -35.36 -12.54 -3.91
CA GLU A 52 -36.52 -11.90 -3.27
C GLU A 52 -37.29 -12.99 -2.48
N ASP A 53 -37.33 -12.88 -1.15
CA ASP A 53 -38.42 -12.32 -0.29
C ASP A 53 -39.24 -13.46 0.33
N ASP A 54 -39.10 -13.69 1.64
CA ASP A 54 -39.91 -13.11 2.73
C ASP A 54 -41.29 -13.78 2.87
N ALA A 55 -41.51 -14.42 4.03
CA ALA A 55 -42.82 -14.53 4.71
C ALA A 55 -42.77 -15.50 5.89
N THR A 56 -42.65 -14.91 7.07
CA THR A 56 -43.11 -15.40 8.39
C THR A 56 -44.55 -15.95 8.36
N GLN A 57 -44.81 -17.11 9.01
CA GLN A 57 -45.97 -17.46 9.88
C GLN A 57 -46.10 -18.98 10.08
N GLN A 58 -45.87 -19.46 11.30
CA GLN A 58 -46.87 -19.85 12.32
C GLN A 58 -47.47 -21.27 12.18
N VAL A 59 -47.18 -22.07 13.21
CA VAL A 59 -48.06 -22.99 13.97
C VAL A 59 -48.68 -24.17 13.21
N ILE A 60 -48.48 -25.39 13.74
CA ILE A 60 -49.54 -26.30 14.21
C ILE A 60 -48.85 -27.57 14.76
N ASP A 61 -48.89 -27.72 16.09
CA ASP A 61 -48.85 -29.01 16.76
C ASP A 61 -49.97 -29.89 16.21
N GLN A 62 -49.62 -31.08 15.72
CA GLN A 62 -50.58 -32.16 15.50
C GLN A 62 -50.15 -33.38 16.29
N ASP A 63 -50.79 -33.54 17.45
CA ASP A 63 -51.03 -34.84 18.07
C ASP A 63 -51.67 -35.78 17.04
N GLN A 64 -50.96 -36.84 16.67
CA GLN A 64 -51.52 -37.99 15.98
C GLN A 64 -51.82 -39.08 17.02
N GLU A 65 -53.10 -39.18 17.39
CA GLU A 65 -53.69 -40.43 17.88
C GLU A 65 -53.64 -41.50 16.78
N GLU A 66 -53.17 -42.70 17.12
CA GLU A 66 -53.51 -43.93 16.41
C GLU A 66 -53.55 -45.11 17.41
N PRO A 67 -54.30 -46.19 17.10
CA PRO A 67 -55.29 -46.78 18.01
C PRO A 67 -54.75 -47.99 18.77
N GLU A 68 -55.49 -48.39 19.81
CA GLU A 68 -55.31 -49.65 20.51
C GLU A 68 -55.51 -50.85 19.56
N GLU A 69 -54.47 -51.67 19.40
CA GLU A 69 -54.60 -53.07 19.02
C GLU A 69 -53.81 -53.97 19.99
N ALA A 70 -54.46 -55.08 20.35
CA ALA A 70 -54.16 -55.97 21.48
C ALA A 70 -52.80 -56.71 21.39
N PRO A 71 -52.34 -57.36 22.48
CA PRO A 71 -50.94 -57.64 22.72
C PRO A 71 -50.48 -58.91 22.00
N GLN A 72 -49.67 -58.76 20.95
CA GLN A 72 -48.75 -59.80 20.54
C GLN A 72 -47.33 -59.25 20.36
N ARG A 73 -46.43 -59.80 21.18
CA ARG A 73 -44.97 -59.69 21.16
C ARG A 73 -44.42 -58.32 21.57
N GLY A 74 -44.13 -58.21 22.88
CA GLY A 74 -43.30 -57.14 23.46
C GLY A 74 -41.93 -56.97 22.78
N ASP A 75 -41.50 -57.93 21.96
CA ASP A 75 -40.24 -57.86 21.23
C ASP A 75 -40.20 -56.88 20.05
N TYR A 76 -41.32 -56.70 19.34
CA TYR A 76 -41.33 -55.88 18.13
C TYR A 76 -41.36 -54.37 18.44
N ASN A 77 -41.98 -54.00 19.56
CA ASN A 77 -42.07 -52.60 19.99
C ASN A 77 -40.77 -52.07 20.61
N TRP A 78 -39.96 -52.91 21.28
CA TRP A 78 -38.64 -52.47 21.74
C TRP A 78 -37.66 -52.31 20.60
N GLN A 79 -37.70 -53.18 19.59
CA GLN A 79 -36.85 -53.07 18.40
C GLN A 79 -37.14 -51.78 17.62
N LYS A 80 -38.41 -51.42 17.46
CA LYS A 80 -38.80 -50.12 16.86
C LYS A 80 -38.28 -48.93 17.66
N ARG A 81 -38.35 -48.97 18.99
CA ARG A 81 -37.81 -47.91 19.87
C ARG A 81 -36.29 -47.83 19.78
N VAL A 82 -35.59 -48.96 19.76
CA VAL A 82 -34.13 -49.02 19.61
C VAL A 82 -33.72 -48.49 18.24
N ASN A 83 -34.41 -48.86 17.16
CA ASN A 83 -34.12 -48.33 15.83
C ASN A 83 -34.37 -46.82 15.76
N LYS A 84 -35.44 -46.31 16.39
CA LYS A 84 -35.71 -44.86 16.48
C LYS A 84 -34.63 -44.12 17.26
N LEU A 85 -34.22 -44.63 18.42
CA LEU A 85 -33.15 -44.04 19.23
C LEU A 85 -31.78 -44.10 18.53
N THR A 86 -31.52 -45.17 17.79
CA THR A 86 -30.29 -45.32 17.01
C THR A 86 -30.26 -44.33 15.84
N ALA A 87 -31.39 -44.11 15.18
CA ALA A 87 -31.52 -43.09 14.13
C ALA A 87 -31.33 -41.68 14.69
N GLN A 88 -31.96 -41.35 15.82
CA GLN A 88 -31.78 -40.06 16.50
C GLN A 88 -30.33 -39.84 16.97
N LYS A 89 -29.68 -40.89 17.48
CA LYS A 89 -28.26 -40.81 17.87
C LYS A 89 -27.38 -40.52 16.66
N LYS A 90 -27.62 -41.21 15.53
CA LYS A 90 -26.86 -41.00 14.30
C LYS A 90 -27.05 -39.60 13.73
N GLU A 91 -28.29 -39.08 13.76
CA GLU A 91 -28.61 -37.72 13.33
C GLU A 91 -27.92 -36.66 14.21
N LEU A 92 -27.91 -36.85 15.53
CA LEU A 92 -27.19 -35.95 16.45
C LEU A 92 -25.67 -36.04 16.27
N GLU A 93 -25.12 -37.22 16.00
CA GLU A 93 -23.69 -37.38 15.70
C GLU A 93 -23.30 -36.70 14.39
N GLU A 94 -24.17 -36.74 13.36
CA GLU A 94 -23.99 -36.05 12.09
C GLU A 94 -24.06 -34.52 12.27
N GLN A 95 -25.06 -34.02 13.01
CA GLN A 95 -25.16 -32.61 13.36
C GLN A 95 -23.93 -32.11 14.13
N LEU A 96 -23.41 -32.89 15.08
CA LEU A 96 -22.17 -32.53 15.80
C LEU A 96 -20.95 -32.54 14.89
N HIS A 97 -20.89 -33.46 13.94
CA HIS A 97 -19.80 -33.51 12.97
C HIS A 97 -19.84 -32.29 12.05
N ASP A 98 -21.02 -31.92 11.54
CA ASP A 98 -21.21 -30.75 10.68
C ASP A 98 -20.89 -29.46 11.43
N LEU A 99 -21.38 -29.28 12.66
CA LEU A 99 -21.06 -28.11 13.49
C LEU A 99 -19.56 -28.01 13.77
N LYS A 100 -18.89 -29.15 14.01
CA LYS A 100 -17.44 -29.18 14.22
C LYS A 100 -16.70 -28.81 12.93
N GLN A 101 -17.16 -29.30 11.78
CA GLN A 101 -16.57 -28.99 10.48
C GLN A 101 -16.79 -27.53 10.07
N GLU A 102 -17.97 -26.96 10.34
CA GLU A 102 -18.26 -25.53 10.18
C GLU A 102 -17.37 -24.68 11.09
N SER A 103 -17.23 -25.06 12.37
CA SER A 103 -16.34 -24.36 13.30
C SER A 103 -14.87 -24.41 12.85
N PHE A 104 -14.44 -25.53 12.27
CA PHE A 104 -13.08 -25.69 11.75
C PHE A 104 -12.86 -24.87 10.49
N GLN A 105 -13.81 -24.86 9.56
CA GLN A 105 -13.77 -24.01 8.37
C GLN A 105 -13.80 -22.52 8.73
N GLN A 106 -14.59 -22.14 9.74
CA GLN A 106 -14.64 -20.76 10.25
C GLN A 106 -13.30 -20.35 10.90
N LYS A 107 -12.67 -21.27 11.65
CA LYS A 107 -11.32 -21.07 12.23
C LYS A 107 -10.20 -21.06 11.18
N GLN A 108 -10.34 -21.75 10.05
CA GLN A 108 -9.35 -21.71 8.97
C GLN A 108 -9.50 -20.51 8.04
N SER A 109 -10.73 -20.03 7.83
CA SER A 109 -11.01 -18.84 7.02
C SER A 109 -10.75 -17.53 7.76
N GLN A 110 -10.84 -17.55 9.10
CA GLN A 110 -10.26 -16.51 9.94
C GLN A 110 -8.76 -16.79 10.09
N LYS A 111 -7.92 -16.08 9.33
CA LYS A 111 -6.51 -15.89 9.76
C LYS A 111 -6.54 -15.55 11.26
N PRO A 112 -5.58 -16.05 12.07
CA PRO A 112 -5.50 -15.63 13.46
C PRO A 112 -5.57 -14.11 13.44
N ARG A 113 -6.60 -13.57 14.07
CA ARG A 113 -6.74 -12.13 14.26
C ARG A 113 -5.56 -11.81 15.16
N GLU A 114 -4.42 -11.46 14.58
CA GLU A 114 -3.38 -10.76 15.30
C GLU A 114 -4.14 -9.64 15.99
N GLU A 115 -4.14 -9.66 17.32
CA GLU A 115 -4.77 -8.62 18.12
C GLU A 115 -4.00 -7.36 17.78
N ASN A 116 -4.45 -6.65 16.74
CA ASN A 116 -3.83 -5.44 16.26
C ASN A 116 -3.78 -4.51 17.45
N ASN A 117 -2.58 -4.37 18.01
CA ASN A 117 -2.37 -3.51 19.15
C ASN A 117 -2.82 -2.11 18.72
N ILE A 118 -3.53 -1.38 19.57
CA ILE A 118 -4.02 -0.03 19.21
C ILE A 118 -2.87 0.83 18.68
N SER A 119 -1.64 0.62 19.15
CA SER A 119 -0.42 1.24 18.59
C SER A 119 -0.23 0.99 17.08
N GLU A 120 -0.42 -0.23 16.61
CA GLU A 120 -0.30 -0.59 15.19
C GLU A 120 -1.44 0.04 14.39
N LEU A 121 -2.66 0.01 14.92
CA LEU A 121 -3.82 0.66 14.32
C LEU A 121 -3.59 2.17 14.17
N VAL A 122 -2.97 2.81 15.16
CA VAL A 122 -2.58 4.23 15.09
C VAL A 122 -1.58 4.47 13.95
N THR A 123 -0.59 3.60 13.76
CA THR A 123 0.37 3.77 12.65
C THR A 123 -0.26 3.58 11.27
N GLN A 124 -1.31 2.76 11.18
CA GLN A 124 -2.03 2.45 9.94
C GLN A 124 -3.12 3.48 9.63
N ALA A 125 -3.59 4.24 10.62
CA ALA A 125 -4.61 5.26 10.44
C ALA A 125 -4.19 6.28 9.38
N GLU A 126 -5.06 6.49 8.38
CA GLU A 126 -4.81 7.40 7.26
C GLU A 126 -5.60 8.70 7.38
N THR A 127 -6.70 8.67 8.12
CA THR A 127 -7.61 9.81 8.28
C THR A 127 -7.69 10.30 9.71
N GLN A 128 -8.14 11.55 9.88
CA GLN A 128 -8.42 12.10 11.20
C GLN A 128 -9.57 11.36 11.90
N ASP A 129 -10.58 10.94 11.15
CA ASP A 129 -11.74 10.22 11.67
C ASP A 129 -11.35 8.84 12.23
N ASP A 130 -10.42 8.14 11.59
CA ASP A 130 -9.86 6.88 12.11
C ASP A 130 -9.16 7.10 13.45
N LEU A 131 -8.41 8.21 13.58
CA LEU A 131 -7.76 8.57 14.83
C LEU A 131 -8.73 8.96 15.94
N ASP A 132 -9.84 9.61 15.60
CA ASP A 132 -10.88 9.96 16.57
C ASP A 132 -11.55 8.68 17.12
N ARG A 133 -11.85 7.69 16.26
CA ARG A 133 -12.35 6.38 16.69
C ARG A 133 -11.35 5.66 17.59
N LEU A 134 -10.07 5.63 17.21
CA LEU A 134 -9.02 5.02 18.03
C LEU A 134 -8.85 5.72 19.39
N MET A 135 -9.13 7.03 19.46
CA MET A 135 -9.10 7.77 20.70
C MET A 135 -10.24 7.37 21.65
N ASP A 136 -11.43 7.16 21.10
CA ASP A 136 -12.58 6.65 21.85
C ASP A 136 -12.37 5.21 22.31
N ASP A 137 -11.82 4.35 21.44
CA ASP A 137 -11.50 2.96 21.75
C ASP A 137 -10.43 2.87 22.84
N ALA A 138 -9.36 3.67 22.75
CA ALA A 138 -8.32 3.75 23.79
C ALA A 138 -8.93 4.21 25.13
N LEU A 139 -9.81 5.21 25.11
CA LEU A 139 -10.49 5.69 26.32
C LEU A 139 -11.46 4.64 26.90
N ALA A 140 -12.14 3.88 26.05
CA ALA A 140 -12.99 2.76 26.50
C ALA A 140 -12.16 1.64 27.11
N ALA A 141 -11.02 1.30 26.51
CA ALA A 141 -10.06 0.31 27.03
C ALA A 141 -9.49 0.75 28.37
N GLU A 142 -9.02 2.00 28.49
CA GLU A 142 -8.51 2.60 29.74
C GLU A 142 -9.54 2.48 30.87
N ARG A 143 -10.79 2.88 30.60
CA ARG A 143 -11.88 2.85 31.58
C ARG A 143 -12.26 1.44 31.98
N TRP A 144 -12.32 0.52 31.02
CA TRP A 144 -12.62 -0.87 31.30
C TRP A 144 -11.51 -1.52 32.13
N ALA A 145 -10.25 -1.32 31.75
CA ALA A 145 -9.09 -1.86 32.47
C ALA A 145 -9.05 -1.36 33.92
N LYS A 146 -9.16 -0.04 34.14
CA LYS A 146 -9.19 0.57 35.49
C LYS A 146 -10.38 0.07 36.34
N ARG A 147 -11.55 -0.14 35.72
CA ARG A 147 -12.73 -0.69 36.39
C ARG A 147 -12.54 -2.17 36.75
N SER A 148 -12.04 -2.97 35.82
CA SER A 148 -11.77 -4.40 36.03
C SER A 148 -10.72 -4.60 37.10
N LEU A 149 -9.63 -3.83 37.09
CA LEU A 149 -8.60 -3.84 38.14
C LEU A 149 -9.18 -3.53 39.53
N SER A 150 -10.07 -2.54 39.61
CA SER A 150 -10.76 -2.18 40.86
C SER A 150 -11.67 -3.31 41.38
N ARG A 151 -12.26 -4.10 40.48
CA ARG A 151 -13.10 -5.26 40.83
C ARG A 151 -12.26 -6.49 41.17
N TYR A 152 -11.13 -6.69 40.49
CA TYR A 152 -10.25 -7.83 40.69
C TYR A 152 -9.82 -7.99 42.15
N ARG A 153 -9.54 -6.87 42.83
CA ARG A 153 -9.21 -6.87 44.28
C ARG A 153 -10.34 -7.35 45.21
N ARG A 154 -11.58 -7.40 44.73
CA ARG A 154 -12.76 -7.79 45.52
C ARG A 154 -13.31 -9.15 45.09
N ASP A 155 -13.27 -9.43 43.80
CA ASP A 155 -13.82 -10.63 43.18
C ASP A 155 -12.96 -11.01 41.95
N PRO A 156 -11.83 -11.72 42.17
CA PRO A 156 -10.94 -12.15 41.10
C PRO A 156 -11.64 -13.09 40.11
N ASP A 157 -12.29 -14.14 40.61
CA ASP A 157 -12.92 -15.20 39.80
C ASP A 157 -13.90 -14.64 38.78
N SER A 158 -14.75 -13.67 39.17
CA SER A 158 -15.69 -13.05 38.24
C SER A 158 -15.00 -12.24 37.14
N VAL A 159 -13.88 -11.58 37.45
CA VAL A 159 -13.14 -10.77 36.48
C VAL A 159 -12.33 -11.68 35.54
N GLU A 160 -11.74 -12.75 36.05
CA GLU A 160 -11.04 -13.75 35.23
C GLU A 160 -11.97 -14.39 34.22
N GLN A 161 -13.19 -14.76 34.62
CA GLN A 161 -14.22 -15.25 33.70
C GLN A 161 -14.65 -14.21 32.65
N GLU A 162 -14.68 -12.92 33.01
CA GLU A 162 -14.99 -11.84 32.05
C GLU A 162 -13.86 -11.70 31.01
N ILE A 163 -12.59 -11.83 31.45
CA ILE A 163 -11.40 -11.76 30.60
C ILE A 163 -11.28 -13.00 29.72
N GLU A 164 -11.50 -14.20 30.28
CA GLU A 164 -11.51 -15.46 29.54
C GLU A 164 -12.55 -15.43 28.42
N LYS A 165 -13.74 -14.88 28.66
CA LYS A 165 -14.75 -14.68 27.59
C LYS A 165 -14.30 -13.73 26.48
N ARG A 166 -13.40 -12.80 26.79
CA ARG A 166 -12.98 -11.72 25.89
C ARG A 166 -11.72 -12.08 25.09
N VAL A 167 -10.79 -12.75 25.75
CA VAL A 167 -9.44 -13.04 25.25
C VAL A 167 -9.30 -14.54 24.91
N GLY A 168 -10.15 -15.40 25.47
CA GLY A 168 -10.22 -16.82 25.14
C GLY A 168 -8.93 -17.55 25.48
N GLU A 169 -8.31 -18.14 24.45
CA GLU A 169 -7.09 -18.94 24.56
C GLU A 169 -5.85 -18.10 24.93
N ASN A 170 -5.89 -16.78 24.74
CA ASN A 170 -4.80 -15.85 25.08
C ASN A 170 -4.90 -15.33 26.53
N MET A 171 -5.48 -16.10 27.46
CA MET A 171 -5.68 -15.68 28.84
C MET A 171 -4.33 -15.30 29.47
N PRO A 172 -4.20 -14.11 30.10
CA PRO A 172 -2.97 -13.71 30.76
C PRO A 172 -2.67 -14.60 31.97
N ASP A 173 -1.40 -14.99 32.13
CA ASP A 173 -0.93 -15.70 33.32
C ASP A 173 -1.06 -14.84 34.60
N ASP A 174 -0.85 -13.53 34.46
CA ASP A 174 -1.02 -12.54 35.52
C ASP A 174 -2.03 -11.47 35.08
N VAL A 175 -3.26 -11.62 35.57
CA VAL A 175 -4.40 -10.77 35.20
C VAL A 175 -4.27 -9.35 35.79
N GLU A 176 -3.69 -9.20 36.97
CA GLU A 176 -3.55 -7.88 37.61
C GLU A 176 -2.55 -7.04 36.82
N VAL A 177 -1.37 -7.58 36.52
CA VAL A 177 -0.34 -6.89 35.73
C VAL A 177 -0.84 -6.61 34.31
N TRP A 178 -1.52 -7.57 33.68
CA TRP A 178 -2.07 -7.37 32.34
C TRP A 178 -3.11 -6.24 32.29
N LEU A 179 -3.99 -6.13 33.30
CA LEU A 179 -4.95 -5.03 33.39
C LEU A 179 -4.29 -3.67 33.63
N GLU A 180 -3.21 -3.63 34.43
CA GLU A 180 -2.41 -2.42 34.64
C GLU A 180 -1.72 -1.97 33.34
N ASP A 181 -1.07 -2.91 32.64
CA ASP A 181 -0.41 -2.65 31.37
C ASP A 181 -1.40 -2.20 30.30
N LEU A 182 -2.58 -2.82 30.22
CA LEU A 182 -3.64 -2.40 29.30
C LEU A 182 -4.09 -0.96 29.57
N ALA A 183 -4.26 -0.59 30.85
CA ALA A 183 -4.62 0.77 31.23
C ALA A 183 -3.53 1.77 30.88
N LEU A 184 -2.27 1.45 31.16
CA LEU A 184 -1.11 2.30 30.86
C LEU A 184 -0.89 2.48 29.35
N ASN A 185 -1.00 1.40 28.58
CA ASN A 185 -0.85 1.43 27.13
C ASN A 185 -1.94 2.28 26.47
N ALA A 186 -3.20 2.11 26.90
CA ALA A 186 -4.31 2.92 26.42
C ALA A 186 -4.13 4.41 26.76
N GLU A 187 -3.66 4.71 27.97
CA GLU A 187 -3.34 6.09 28.38
C GLU A 187 -2.19 6.69 27.55
N TYR A 188 -1.12 5.92 27.34
CA TYR A 188 0.03 6.34 26.53
C TYR A 188 -0.38 6.63 25.08
N GLN A 189 -1.18 5.75 24.47
CA GLN A 189 -1.66 5.95 23.10
C GLN A 189 -2.49 7.23 22.95
N ARG A 190 -3.37 7.50 23.93
CA ARG A 190 -4.20 8.70 23.95
C ARG A 190 -3.38 9.98 24.12
N GLN A 191 -2.32 9.94 24.94
CA GLN A 191 -1.51 11.12 25.26
C GLN A 191 -0.36 11.36 24.26
N SER A 192 0.20 10.31 23.67
CA SER A 192 1.38 10.35 22.81
C SER A 192 1.04 10.00 21.37
N ASP A 193 0.64 8.77 21.11
CA ASP A 193 0.73 8.20 19.76
C ASP A 193 -0.34 8.75 18.83
N ILE A 194 -1.59 8.81 19.30
CA ILE A 194 -2.71 9.38 18.54
C ILE A 194 -2.44 10.87 18.22
N PRO A 195 -2.06 11.74 19.18
CA PRO A 195 -1.70 13.12 18.87
C PRO A 195 -0.51 13.26 17.92
N LYS A 196 0.53 12.42 18.06
CA LYS A 196 1.68 12.44 17.15
C LYS A 196 1.27 12.08 15.73
N ARG A 197 0.47 11.02 15.57
CA ARG A 197 -0.04 10.61 14.26
C ARG A 197 -0.95 11.67 13.65
N ARG A 198 -1.80 12.32 14.45
CA ARG A 198 -2.65 13.42 13.99
C ARG A 198 -1.83 14.55 13.37
N LYS A 199 -0.78 15.00 14.06
CA LYS A 199 0.15 16.01 13.54
C LYS A 199 0.82 15.56 12.26
N GLN A 200 1.19 14.29 12.16
CA GLN A 200 1.81 13.74 10.96
C GLN A 200 0.86 13.76 9.76
N ILE A 201 -0.40 13.34 9.94
CA ILE A 201 -1.41 13.39 8.88
C ILE A 201 -1.66 14.84 8.43
N GLU A 202 -1.76 15.77 9.39
CA GLU A 202 -1.91 17.20 9.09
C GLU A 202 -0.71 17.78 8.34
N GLN A 203 0.51 17.43 8.75
CA GLN A 203 1.72 17.84 8.05
C GLN A 203 1.79 17.24 6.64
N GLN A 204 1.37 15.98 6.48
CA GLN A 204 1.31 15.34 5.18
C GLN A 204 0.33 16.04 4.25
N SER A 205 -0.86 16.40 4.73
CA SER A 205 -1.83 17.13 3.92
C SER A 205 -1.30 18.50 3.51
N GLN A 206 -0.68 19.25 4.42
CA GLN A 206 -0.02 20.53 4.11
C GLN A 206 1.11 20.36 3.09
N SER A 207 1.94 19.32 3.25
CA SER A 207 3.03 19.03 2.31
C SER A 207 2.52 18.66 0.92
N PHE A 208 1.39 17.95 0.85
CA PHE A 208 0.74 17.59 -0.42
C PHE A 208 0.17 18.84 -1.12
N GLU A 209 -0.44 19.76 -0.40
CA GLU A 209 -0.90 21.04 -0.96
C GLU A 209 0.26 21.87 -1.53
N PHE A 210 1.40 21.89 -0.84
CA PHE A 210 2.61 22.52 -1.36
C PHE A 210 3.17 21.79 -2.59
N ALA A 211 3.27 20.46 -2.54
CA ALA A 211 3.78 19.64 -3.63
C ALA A 211 2.90 19.76 -4.88
N SER A 212 1.58 19.73 -4.73
CA SER A 212 0.63 19.90 -5.83
C SER A 212 0.64 21.31 -6.44
N THR A 213 1.00 22.34 -5.66
CA THR A 213 1.23 23.68 -6.21
C THR A 213 2.47 23.72 -7.12
N LYS A 214 3.52 22.96 -6.79
CA LYS A 214 4.74 22.85 -7.61
C LYS A 214 4.60 21.86 -8.78
N TYR A 215 3.83 20.80 -8.56
CA TYR A 215 3.65 19.69 -9.49
C TYR A 215 2.14 19.41 -9.62
N PRO A 216 1.41 20.17 -10.47
CA PRO A 216 -0.06 20.08 -10.56
C PRO A 216 -0.59 18.69 -10.91
N TRP A 217 0.20 17.92 -11.67
CA TRP A 217 -0.12 16.54 -12.03
C TRP A 217 -0.29 15.59 -10.84
N LEU A 218 0.19 15.96 -9.64
CA LEU A 218 -0.06 15.19 -8.43
C LEU A 218 -1.56 15.15 -8.08
N ARG A 219 -2.37 16.14 -8.46
CA ARG A 219 -3.83 16.10 -8.20
C ARG A 219 -4.61 15.26 -9.19
N ASP A 220 -4.02 14.94 -10.34
CA ASP A 220 -4.69 14.22 -11.42
C ASP A 220 -4.49 12.69 -11.24
N PRO A 221 -5.53 11.94 -10.80
CA PRO A 221 -5.40 10.49 -10.61
C PRO A 221 -5.20 9.73 -11.92
N LYS A 222 -5.55 10.35 -13.05
CA LYS A 222 -5.34 9.79 -14.39
C LYS A 222 -3.93 10.00 -14.92
N ASN A 223 -3.11 10.81 -14.25
CA ASN A 223 -1.77 11.08 -14.70
C ASN A 223 -0.87 9.88 -14.37
N PRO A 224 -0.14 9.33 -15.35
CA PRO A 224 0.71 8.17 -15.11
C PRO A 224 1.86 8.49 -14.14
N ALA A 225 2.28 9.76 -14.01
CA ALA A 225 3.27 10.19 -13.00
C ALA A 225 2.75 10.05 -11.58
N ARG A 226 1.45 10.30 -11.38
CA ARG A 226 0.79 10.09 -10.10
C ARG A 226 0.68 8.59 -9.78
N ALA A 227 0.33 7.77 -10.77
CA ALA A 227 0.29 6.32 -10.62
C ALA A 227 1.64 5.74 -10.19
N TRP A 228 2.75 6.24 -10.75
CA TRP A 228 4.09 5.85 -10.33
C TRP A 228 4.38 6.22 -8.87
N VAL A 229 4.01 7.43 -8.44
CA VAL A 229 4.17 7.86 -7.02
C VAL A 229 3.38 6.94 -6.09
N ASP A 230 2.14 6.63 -6.43
CA ASP A 230 1.28 5.75 -5.64
C ASP A 230 1.83 4.31 -5.59
N GLN A 231 2.35 3.80 -6.71
CA GLN A 231 3.02 2.49 -6.78
C GLN A 231 4.25 2.43 -5.87
N VAL A 232 5.12 3.44 -5.91
CA VAL A 232 6.33 3.48 -5.07
C VAL A 232 5.98 3.49 -3.59
N LYS A 233 4.89 4.18 -3.20
CA LYS A 233 4.36 4.16 -1.83
C LYS A 233 3.76 2.80 -1.42
N GLN A 234 3.16 2.08 -2.35
CA GLN A 234 2.62 0.73 -2.11
C GLN A 234 3.74 -0.30 -1.95
N GLU A 235 4.74 -0.27 -2.83
CA GLU A 235 5.90 -1.18 -2.79
C GLU A 235 6.78 -0.93 -1.55
N ASN A 236 6.82 0.32 -1.07
CA ASN A 236 7.66 0.74 0.04
C ASN A 236 6.80 1.37 1.16
N PRO A 237 6.12 0.58 2.00
CA PRO A 237 5.27 1.12 3.07
C PRO A 237 6.06 1.97 4.09
N GLY A 238 7.36 1.71 4.24
CA GLY A 238 8.24 2.46 5.15
C GLY A 238 8.41 3.93 4.78
N ILE A 239 8.23 4.31 3.50
CA ILE A 239 8.33 5.71 3.09
C ILE A 239 6.99 6.45 3.15
N LYS A 240 5.84 5.74 3.15
CA LYS A 240 4.50 6.36 3.09
C LYS A 240 4.27 7.37 4.22
N ASN A 241 4.86 7.10 5.38
CA ASN A 241 4.71 7.91 6.58
C ASN A 241 5.77 9.03 6.71
N LEU A 242 6.74 9.15 5.79
CA LEU A 242 7.70 10.24 5.89
C LEU A 242 7.02 11.60 5.60
N GLN A 243 7.67 12.66 6.04
CA GLN A 243 7.26 14.02 5.74
C GLN A 243 7.64 14.36 4.29
N ASP A 244 6.79 15.12 3.59
CA ASP A 244 7.02 15.63 2.23
C ASP A 244 7.29 14.54 1.17
N VAL A 245 6.83 13.30 1.40
CA VAL A 245 7.08 12.15 0.51
C VAL A 245 6.68 12.44 -0.92
N ASP A 246 5.49 13.00 -1.11
CA ASP A 246 4.98 13.37 -2.43
C ASP A 246 5.87 14.37 -3.13
N LEU A 247 6.42 15.34 -2.39
CA LEU A 247 7.34 16.33 -2.93
C LEU A 247 8.66 15.70 -3.35
N TYR A 248 9.23 14.82 -2.52
CA TYR A 248 10.49 14.13 -2.83
C TYR A 248 10.34 13.20 -4.03
N LEU A 249 9.26 12.42 -4.08
CA LEU A 249 8.98 11.51 -5.19
C LEU A 249 8.72 12.28 -6.50
N ALA A 250 7.97 13.37 -6.44
CA ALA A 250 7.76 14.24 -7.60
C ALA A 250 9.08 14.86 -8.09
N ARG A 251 9.93 15.32 -7.17
CA ARG A 251 11.24 15.89 -7.52
C ARG A 251 12.20 14.84 -8.08
N SER A 252 12.20 13.61 -7.56
CA SER A 252 13.03 12.53 -8.11
C SER A 252 12.59 12.16 -9.50
N LEU A 253 11.28 12.11 -9.76
CA LEU A 253 10.74 11.79 -11.07
C LEU A 253 11.15 12.84 -12.11
N VAL A 254 10.94 14.13 -11.79
CA VAL A 254 11.34 15.23 -12.68
C VAL A 254 12.86 15.26 -12.86
N GLY A 255 13.64 15.05 -11.80
CA GLY A 255 15.10 15.00 -11.88
C GLY A 255 15.60 13.89 -12.79
N TYR A 256 15.02 12.68 -12.69
CA TYR A 256 15.32 11.55 -13.56
C TYR A 256 15.06 11.86 -15.03
N TYR A 257 13.94 12.51 -15.35
CA TYR A 257 13.63 12.89 -16.73
C TYR A 257 14.58 13.98 -17.27
N VAL A 258 14.94 14.97 -16.44
CA VAL A 258 15.93 15.98 -16.83
C VAL A 258 17.29 15.34 -17.11
N GLU A 259 17.72 14.38 -16.31
CA GLU A 259 18.96 13.63 -16.53
C GLU A 259 18.92 12.81 -17.82
N GLN A 260 17.81 12.11 -18.07
CA GLN A 260 17.57 11.39 -19.32
C GLN A 260 17.62 12.31 -20.54
N GLU A 261 16.97 13.47 -20.49
CA GLU A 261 17.03 14.45 -21.57
C GLU A 261 18.44 14.95 -21.84
N GLN A 262 19.21 15.25 -20.79
CA GLN A 262 20.60 15.69 -20.92
C GLN A 262 21.48 14.59 -21.53
N ALA A 263 21.32 13.34 -21.10
CA ALA A 263 22.00 12.19 -21.70
C ALA A 263 21.64 12.00 -23.17
N ASN A 264 20.36 12.15 -23.52
CA ASN A 264 19.87 12.03 -24.89
C ASN A 264 20.35 13.19 -25.77
N LYS A 265 20.38 14.43 -25.26
CA LYS A 265 20.93 15.61 -25.96
C LYS A 265 22.44 15.48 -26.18
N ALA A 266 23.19 14.99 -25.19
CA ALA A 266 24.62 14.71 -25.33
C ALA A 266 24.92 13.64 -26.40
N THR A 267 24.02 12.67 -26.57
CA THR A 267 24.15 11.62 -27.59
C THR A 267 23.78 12.11 -29.00
N LYS A 268 22.91 13.13 -29.13
CA LYS A 268 22.50 13.70 -30.42
C LYS A 268 23.45 14.78 -30.98
N GLN A 269 24.29 15.41 -30.16
CA GLN A 269 25.23 16.46 -30.60
C GLN A 269 26.47 15.96 -31.38
N THR A 270 26.64 14.64 -31.58
CA THR A 270 27.75 14.07 -32.37
C THR A 270 27.44 13.85 -33.86
N ARG A 271 26.40 14.49 -34.42
CA ARG A 271 26.25 14.58 -35.87
C ARG A 271 27.14 15.71 -36.40
N THR A 272 28.37 15.36 -36.81
CA THR A 272 29.19 16.24 -37.65
C THR A 272 28.38 16.65 -38.88
N PRO A 273 28.42 17.93 -39.32
CA PRO A 273 27.69 18.37 -40.50
C PRO A 273 28.14 17.55 -41.71
N ASP A 274 27.17 17.13 -42.54
CA ASP A 274 27.46 16.47 -43.81
C ASP A 274 28.37 17.38 -44.65
N PRO A 275 29.50 16.87 -45.18
CA PRO A 275 30.39 17.68 -45.99
C PRO A 275 29.66 18.09 -47.27
N THR A 276 29.48 19.39 -47.45
CA THR A 276 28.92 19.96 -48.68
C THR A 276 29.73 19.45 -49.88
N PRO A 277 29.11 18.86 -50.91
CA PRO A 277 29.86 18.32 -52.04
C PRO A 277 30.37 19.48 -52.91
N GLN A 278 31.64 19.84 -52.76
CA GLN A 278 32.31 20.74 -53.72
C GLN A 278 32.81 19.93 -54.92
N PRO A 279 32.42 20.29 -56.16
CA PRO A 279 32.98 19.68 -57.35
C PRO A 279 34.36 20.30 -57.62
N GLY A 280 35.38 19.44 -57.63
CA GLY A 280 36.69 19.74 -58.21
C GLY A 280 37.68 20.46 -57.28
N ARG A 281 38.36 19.70 -56.41
CA ARG A 281 39.72 20.05 -55.95
C ARG A 281 40.57 18.79 -55.77
N PRO A 282 41.86 18.82 -56.16
CA PRO A 282 42.75 17.67 -56.06
C PRO A 282 43.06 17.35 -54.58
N ALA A 283 43.37 16.08 -54.33
CA ALA A 283 43.52 15.44 -53.03
C ALA A 283 44.28 16.30 -52.00
N VAL A 284 43.54 16.79 -51.00
CA VAL A 284 44.07 17.44 -49.81
C VAL A 284 44.56 16.35 -48.85
N THR A 285 45.83 16.45 -48.46
CA THR A 285 46.48 15.67 -47.41
C THR A 285 45.66 15.68 -46.12
N LYS A 286 45.44 14.50 -45.54
CA LYS A 286 44.68 14.32 -44.28
C LYS A 286 45.21 15.25 -43.19
N PRO A 287 44.35 15.88 -42.36
CA PRO A 287 44.82 16.64 -41.23
C PRO A 287 45.54 15.70 -40.26
N GLN A 288 46.79 16.03 -39.90
CA GLN A 288 47.44 15.39 -38.77
C GLN A 288 46.60 15.72 -37.52
N VAL A 289 45.83 14.74 -37.07
CA VAL A 289 45.23 14.74 -35.73
C VAL A 289 46.38 14.97 -34.76
N SER A 290 46.24 15.97 -33.87
CA SER A 290 47.29 16.32 -32.92
C SER A 290 47.75 15.06 -32.18
N ASP A 291 49.06 14.89 -32.00
CA ASP A 291 49.64 13.73 -31.29
C ASP A 291 49.01 13.50 -29.91
N ILE A 292 48.47 14.57 -29.32
CA ILE A 292 47.79 14.58 -28.01
C ILE A 292 46.43 13.88 -28.10
N ASP A 293 45.64 14.16 -29.14
CA ASP A 293 44.32 13.53 -29.35
C ASP A 293 44.43 12.03 -29.66
N GLN A 294 45.46 11.61 -30.40
CA GLN A 294 45.72 10.19 -30.66
C GLN A 294 46.20 9.46 -29.39
N ARG A 295 47.02 10.12 -28.56
CA ARG A 295 47.45 9.59 -27.25
C ARG A 295 46.28 9.47 -26.28
N MET A 296 45.38 10.46 -26.24
CA MET A 296 44.18 10.38 -25.39
C MET A 296 43.21 9.28 -25.82
N LYS A 297 42.99 9.10 -27.14
CA LYS A 297 42.12 8.02 -27.65
C LYS A 297 42.70 6.64 -27.37
N SER A 298 43.99 6.44 -27.61
CA SER A 298 44.66 5.16 -27.35
C SER A 298 44.77 4.83 -25.85
N ALA A 299 44.98 5.83 -24.98
CA ALA A 299 44.93 5.64 -23.53
C ALA A 299 43.52 5.26 -23.04
N ARG A 300 42.48 5.92 -23.57
CA ARG A 300 41.07 5.63 -23.25
C ARG A 300 40.66 4.22 -23.69
N GLU A 301 41.12 3.76 -24.85
CA GLU A 301 40.87 2.39 -25.32
C GLU A 301 41.59 1.33 -24.46
N ARG A 302 42.81 1.60 -24.01
CA ARG A 302 43.53 0.69 -23.10
C ARG A 302 42.84 0.56 -21.74
N VAL A 303 42.32 1.66 -21.18
CA VAL A 303 41.51 1.63 -19.95
C VAL A 303 40.26 0.78 -20.14
N LYS A 304 39.52 0.98 -21.24
CA LYS A 304 38.32 0.18 -21.54
C LYS A 304 38.62 -1.30 -21.72
N LYS A 305 39.79 -1.66 -22.28
CA LYS A 305 40.15 -3.05 -22.58
C LYS A 305 40.75 -3.80 -21.39
N THR A 306 41.46 -3.10 -20.50
CA THR A 306 42.20 -3.75 -19.39
C THR A 306 41.58 -3.50 -18.02
N GLY A 307 40.76 -2.46 -17.83
CA GLY A 307 40.15 -2.11 -16.54
C GLY A 307 41.14 -1.79 -15.42
N SER A 308 42.44 -1.70 -15.73
CA SER A 308 43.51 -1.59 -14.73
C SER A 308 43.71 -0.16 -14.25
N ARG A 309 43.98 -0.01 -12.95
CA ARG A 309 44.19 1.26 -12.26
C ARG A 309 45.36 2.06 -12.82
N ASP A 310 46.36 1.39 -13.38
CA ASP A 310 47.52 2.06 -13.99
C ASP A 310 47.20 2.64 -15.38
N GLY A 311 46.29 2.01 -16.14
CA GLY A 311 45.77 2.60 -17.38
C GLY A 311 44.98 3.89 -17.12
N LEU A 312 44.24 3.93 -16.00
CA LEU A 312 43.48 5.12 -15.60
C LEU A 312 44.41 6.29 -15.26
N LYS A 313 45.55 6.02 -14.59
CA LYS A 313 46.57 7.03 -14.27
C LYS A 313 47.22 7.60 -15.53
N ASP A 314 47.52 6.77 -16.52
CA ASP A 314 48.09 7.23 -17.79
C ASP A 314 47.11 8.10 -18.58
N TRP A 315 45.81 7.77 -18.55
CA TRP A 315 44.78 8.61 -19.15
C TRP A 315 44.66 9.97 -18.43
N ILE A 316 44.65 9.98 -17.09
CA ILE A 316 44.60 11.22 -16.30
C ILE A 316 45.84 12.10 -16.57
N LYS A 317 47.04 11.51 -16.66
CA LYS A 317 48.27 12.25 -17.00
C LYS A 317 48.24 12.82 -18.42
N ALA A 318 47.69 12.09 -19.38
CA ALA A 318 47.53 12.57 -20.75
C ALA A 318 46.50 13.71 -20.85
N ALA A 319 45.46 13.69 -20.01
CA ALA A 319 44.43 14.73 -19.95
C ALA A 319 44.86 15.99 -19.18
N ALA A 320 45.84 15.89 -18.26
CA ALA A 320 46.30 16.99 -17.42
C ALA A 320 47.41 17.86 -18.06
N ASN A 321 47.96 17.47 -19.20
CA ASN A 321 48.98 18.23 -19.95
C ASN A 321 48.37 19.05 -21.11
N ILE A 322 47.13 19.51 -20.94
CA ILE A 322 46.43 20.42 -21.87
C ILE A 322 46.54 21.85 -21.37
#